data_AF-A0A2Z6IJ47-F1
#
_entry.id   AF-A0A2Z6IJ47-F1
#
_cell.length_a   1.000
_cell.length_b   1.000
_cell.length_c   1.000
_cell.angle_alpha   90.00
_cell.angle_beta   90.00
_cell.angle_gamma   90.00
#
_symmetry.space_group_name_H-M   'P 1'
#
loop_
_entity.id
_entity.type
_entity.pdbx_description
1 polymer ?
#
loop_
_entity_poly.entity_id
_entity_poly.type
_entity_poly.pdbx_seq_one_letter_code
_entity_poly.pdbx_strand_id
1 'polypeptide(L)' 'MRGNAMATNRPNSFGIRDNRTHGKVADFLVEKINAGSHLSVVSAYFTIYAYEALSAELEDIGHLNFLFGEPR' A
#
# COMPACT_ATOMS: atom_id res chain seq x y z
N MET A 1 -41.49 12.21 5.45
CA MET A 1 -40.49 11.16 5.75
C MET A 1 -39.18 11.58 5.07
N ARG A 2 -38.14 11.89 5.86
CA ARG A 2 -36.90 12.55 5.39
C ARG A 2 -36.04 11.58 4.57
N GLY A 3 -35.66 11.98 3.36
CA GLY A 3 -34.73 11.23 2.51
C GLY A 3 -33.35 11.19 3.16
N ASN A 4 -32.83 9.98 3.32
CA ASN A 4 -31.48 9.74 3.84
C ASN A 4 -30.49 10.00 2.70
N ALA A 5 -29.68 11.05 2.82
CA ALA A 5 -28.62 11.34 1.87
C ALA A 5 -27.56 10.22 1.97
N MET A 6 -27.44 9.43 0.91
CA MET A 6 -26.30 8.52 0.73
C MET A 6 -25.05 9.39 0.58
N ALA A 7 -24.26 9.50 1.63
CA ALA A 7 -22.95 10.12 1.56
C ALA A 7 -22.12 9.32 0.55
N THR A 8 -21.94 9.89 -0.64
CA THR A 8 -21.07 9.33 -1.67
C THR A 8 -19.64 9.39 -1.14
N ASN A 9 -19.11 8.25 -0.68
CA ASN A 9 -17.70 8.11 -0.33
C ASN A 9 -16.89 8.24 -1.64
N ARG A 10 -16.52 9.47 -1.99
CA ARG A 10 -15.59 9.70 -3.10
C ARG A 10 -14.26 9.09 -2.68
N PRO A 11 -13.66 8.18 -3.46
CA PRO A 11 -12.32 7.72 -3.15
C PRO A 11 -11.41 8.95 -3.20
N ASN A 12 -10.95 9.39 -2.03
CA ASN A 12 -9.99 10.46 -1.91
C ASN A 12 -8.75 10.05 -2.73
N SER A 13 -8.62 10.63 -3.92
CA SER A 13 -7.55 10.38 -4.88
C SER A 13 -6.27 11.13 -4.50
N PHE A 14 -5.87 11.02 -3.24
CA PHE A 14 -4.56 11.49 -2.83
C PHE A 14 -3.53 10.50 -3.37
N GLY A 15 -2.60 10.97 -4.21
CA GLY A 15 -1.50 10.14 -4.73
C GLY A 15 -0.54 9.68 -3.63
N ILE A 16 -0.61 10.30 -2.45
CA ILE A 16 0.18 9.94 -1.28
C ILE A 16 -0.66 9.05 -0.35
N ARG A 17 -0.08 7.91 0.03
CA ARG A 17 -0.60 7.03 1.08
C ARG A 17 0.29 7.14 2.30
N ASP A 18 -0.30 7.24 3.48
CA ASP A 18 0.41 7.24 4.76
C ASP A 18 -0.47 6.64 5.86
N ASN A 19 0.19 6.07 6.87
CA ASN A 19 -0.45 5.39 8.01
C ASN A 19 -1.14 6.34 9.02
N ARG A 20 -1.09 7.67 8.81
CA ARG A 20 -1.56 8.67 9.79
C ARG A 20 -2.93 9.21 9.41
N THR A 21 -3.11 9.61 8.16
CA THR A 21 -4.30 10.31 7.67
C THR A 21 -4.98 9.59 6.50
N HIS A 22 -4.34 8.61 5.87
CA HIS A 22 -4.81 8.01 4.61
C HIS A 22 -5.00 6.48 4.66
N GLY A 23 -5.23 5.93 5.87
CA GLY A 23 -5.38 4.49 6.07
C GLY A 23 -4.04 3.76 6.15
N LYS A 24 -4.02 2.43 6.26
CA LYS A 24 -2.76 1.70 6.25
C LYS A 24 -2.22 1.63 4.83
N VAL A 25 -0.95 1.99 4.66
CA VAL A 25 -0.22 1.79 3.39
C VAL A 25 -0.21 0.31 3.00
N ALA A 26 -0.15 -0.59 3.99
CA ALA A 26 -0.21 -2.04 3.75
C ALA A 26 -1.50 -2.44 3.02
N ASP A 27 -2.68 -2.00 3.50
CA ASP A 27 -3.96 -2.33 2.87
C ASP A 27 -4.02 -1.86 1.40
N PHE A 28 -3.45 -0.68 1.12
CA PHE A 28 -3.32 -0.19 -0.25
C PHE A 28 -2.40 -1.06 -1.10
N LEU A 29 -1.27 -1.52 -0.55
CA LEU A 29 -0.36 -2.42 -1.27
C LEU A 29 -1.01 -3.78 -1.53
N VAL A 30 -1.71 -4.35 -0.56
CA VAL A 30 -2.47 -5.60 -0.71
C VAL A 30 -3.50 -5.51 -1.84
N GLU A 31 -4.19 -4.37 -1.96
CA GLU A 31 -5.17 -4.14 -3.04
C GLU A 31 -4.51 -4.07 -4.44
N LYS A 32 -3.22 -3.75 -4.52
CA LYS A 32 -2.52 -3.46 -5.80
C LYS A 32 -1.53 -4.53 -6.21
N ILE A 33 -0.95 -5.25 -5.26
CA ILE A 33 -0.04 -6.37 -5.54
C ILE A 33 -0.90 -7.55 -6.00
N ASN A 34 -0.75 -7.90 -7.27
CA ASN A 34 -1.38 -9.08 -7.85
C ASN A 34 -0.33 -10.18 -8.07
N ALA A 35 -0.77 -11.42 -8.15
CA ALA A 35 0.10 -12.53 -8.51
C ALA A 35 0.86 -12.26 -9.83
N GLY A 36 2.15 -12.54 -9.85
CA GLY A 36 3.06 -12.27 -10.97
C GLY A 36 3.46 -10.81 -11.15
N SER A 37 3.13 -9.91 -10.21
CA SER A 37 3.53 -8.50 -10.30
C SER A 37 5.05 -8.34 -10.32
N HIS A 38 5.54 -7.34 -11.04
CA HIS A 38 6.94 -6.89 -10.95
C HIS A 38 6.97 -5.60 -10.14
N LEU A 39 7.43 -5.69 -8.90
CA LEU A 39 7.46 -4.57 -7.98
C LEU A 39 8.82 -3.87 -8.03
N SER A 40 8.79 -2.54 -7.98
CA SER A 40 9.98 -1.71 -7.80
C SER A 40 9.71 -0.74 -6.66
N VAL A 41 10.49 -0.86 -5.58
CA VAL A 41 10.33 -0.11 -4.33
C VAL A 41 11.61 0.65 -4.02
N VAL A 42 11.48 1.92 -3.64
CA VAL A 42 12.56 2.71 -3.05
C VAL A 42 12.16 3.02 -1.62
N SER A 43 12.99 2.66 -0.64
CA SER A 43 12.72 3.00 0.76
C SER A 43 14.00 3.25 1.55
N ALA A 44 13.95 4.17 2.51
CA ALA A 44 15.01 4.33 3.51
C ALA A 44 14.95 3.22 4.58
N TYR A 45 13.76 2.70 4.86
CA TYR A 45 13.55 1.65 5.85
C TYR A 45 12.42 0.72 5.43
N PHE A 46 12.66 -0.58 5.52
CA PHE A 46 11.63 -1.60 5.38
C PHE A 46 11.86 -2.65 6.45
N THR A 47 11.01 -2.62 7.47
CA THR A 47 11.18 -3.45 8.67
C THR A 47 10.67 -4.86 8.42
N ILE A 48 11.14 -5.82 9.22
CA ILE A 48 10.64 -7.20 9.17
C ILE A 48 9.13 -7.30 9.41
N TYR A 49 8.55 -6.38 10.21
CA TYR A 49 7.10 -6.33 10.45
C TYR A 49 6.33 -5.81 9.24
N ALA A 50 6.92 -4.91 8.45
CA ALA A 50 6.31 -4.45 7.20
C ALA A 50 6.30 -5.57 6.16
N TYR A 51 7.35 -6.40 6.13
CA TYR A 51 7.38 -7.61 5.31
C TYR A 51 6.35 -8.64 5.80
N GLU A 52 6.29 -8.95 7.10
CA GLU A 52 5.32 -9.90 7.67
C GLU A 52 3.88 -9.55 7.27
N ALA A 53 3.52 -8.25 7.35
CA ALA A 53 2.20 -7.74 7.00
C ALA A 53 1.84 -7.84 5.51
N LEU A 54 2.82 -8.08 4.64
CA LEU A 54 2.67 -8.18 3.18
C LEU A 54 3.14 -9.53 2.64
N SER A 55 3.46 -10.47 3.51
CA SER A 55 4.18 -11.70 3.12
C SER A 55 3.36 -12.54 2.14
N ALA A 56 2.06 -12.69 2.36
CA ALA A 56 1.18 -13.45 1.47
C ALA A 56 1.19 -12.91 0.03
N GLU A 57 1.20 -11.58 -0.13
CA GLU A 57 1.18 -10.93 -1.44
C GLU A 57 2.56 -10.89 -2.07
N LEU A 58 3.62 -10.69 -1.27
CA LEU A 58 5.00 -10.63 -1.74
C LEU A 58 5.55 -12.00 -2.17
N GLU A 59 5.03 -13.11 -1.63
CA GLU A 59 5.41 -14.46 -2.09
C GLU A 59 4.87 -14.78 -3.49
N ASP A 60 3.76 -14.16 -3.90
CA ASP A 60 3.10 -14.41 -5.18
C ASP A 60 3.62 -13.50 -6.33
N ILE A 61 4.53 -12.57 -6.06
CA ILE A 61 5.08 -11.67 -7.08
C ILE A 61 6.11 -12.37 -7.95
N GLY A 62 6.25 -11.94 -9.20
CA GLY A 62 7.28 -12.47 -10.09
C GLY A 62 8.67 -11.92 -9.78
N HIS A 63 8.75 -10.65 -9.36
CA HIS A 63 10.02 -9.98 -9.13
C HIS A 63 9.88 -8.78 -8.19
N LEU A 64 10.91 -8.55 -7.35
CA LEU A 64 11.06 -7.33 -6.54
C LEU A 64 12.41 -6.66 -6.81
N ASN A 65 12.38 -5.43 -7.33
CA ASN A 65 13.52 -4.52 -7.29
C ASN A 65 13.40 -3.67 -6.03
N PHE A 66 14.32 -3.83 -5.07
CA PHE A 66 14.34 -3.04 -3.86
C PHE A 66 15.59 -2.14 -3.83
N LEU A 67 15.39 -0.83 -3.86
CA LEU A 67 16.46 0.14 -3.71
C LEU A 67 16.38 0.79 -2.33
N PHE A 68 17.48 0.69 -1.58
CA PHE A 68 17.60 1.41 -0.33
C PHE A 68 17.96 2.88 -0.61
N GLY A 69 17.12 3.79 -0.15
CA GLY A 69 17.46 5.20 -0.09
C GLY A 69 18.30 5.47 1.16
N GLU A 70 19.30 6.35 1.07
CA GLU A 70 19.97 6.85 2.26
C GLU A 70 19.15 7.98 2.88
N PRO A 71 18.70 7.88 4.14
CA PRO A 71 18.14 9.01 4.85
C PRO A 71 19.27 10.00 5.18
N ARG A 72 19.16 11.24 4.67
CA ARG A 72 20.03 12.37 5.04
C ARG A 72 19.49 13.14 6.23
#